data_AF-A0A948WZR3-F1
#
_entry.id   AF-A0A948WZR3-F1
#
_cell.length_a   1.000
_cell.length_b   1.000
_cell.length_c   1.000
_cell.angle_alpha   90.00
_cell.angle_beta   90.00
_cell.angle_gamma   90.00
#
_symmetry.space_group_name_H-M   'P 1'
#
loop_
_entity.id
_entity.type
_entity.pdbx_description
1 polymer ?
#
loop_
_entity_poly.entity_id
_entity_poly.type
_entity_poly.pdbx_seq_one_letter_code
_entity_poly.pdbx_strand_id
1 'polypeptide(L)'
;MGIFCCRGIFILLFLYQEIKNSKIMKRRLCLMLMAVAAFMFVLPASAFDLGDVRVNARFLTDRMAFELKLNQRQYNDLYEINFDFFNNVNPYVSALSRAEARAMDAYYRYLDERNDDLRWVLPSAAYVKFMSIDYFFRPIYAVNNVCYIRVYKVYPDRRFFYYGLPVHYYSYKGAHGRVHCGGISYYKKNFKKHYNHKVYVGHYQCRPEYRPHDFGRPNPAVKPSRPVCPPAKPLPPTKPVRPNKPVPPSVTRPPKHDHDKHDRYERHENRKEVRKSKERTDRSSTRKSRESSSRIVREL
;
A
#
# COMPACT_ATOMS: atom_id res chain seq x y z
N MET A 1 79.01 -49.31 11.46
CA MET A 1 78.78 -47.84 11.29
C MET A 1 77.43 -47.50 10.60
N GLY A 2 76.38 -48.33 10.65
CA GLY A 2 75.17 -48.13 9.81
C GLY A 2 73.82 -47.89 10.51
N ILE A 3 73.73 -47.92 11.86
CA ILE A 3 72.43 -48.01 12.55
C ILE A 3 71.93 -46.66 13.11
N PHE A 4 72.82 -45.66 13.27
CA PHE A 4 72.45 -44.35 13.81
C PHE A 4 71.92 -43.36 12.76
N CYS A 5 72.27 -43.51 11.47
CA CYS A 5 71.83 -42.58 10.41
C CYS A 5 70.35 -42.78 10.04
N CYS A 6 69.84 -44.01 10.10
CA CYS A 6 68.45 -44.32 9.74
C CYS A 6 67.42 -43.82 10.77
N ARG A 7 67.72 -43.89 12.08
CA ARG A 7 66.75 -43.52 13.13
C ARG A 7 66.42 -42.02 13.15
N GLY A 8 67.39 -41.15 12.83
CA GLY A 8 67.17 -39.69 12.75
C GLY A 8 66.27 -39.28 11.59
N ILE A 9 66.41 -39.93 10.43
CA ILE A 9 65.59 -39.66 9.24
C ILE A 9 64.14 -40.09 9.47
N PHE A 10 63.91 -41.24 10.13
CA PHE A 10 62.57 -41.69 10.50
C PHE A 10 61.84 -40.72 11.45
N ILE A 11 62.54 -40.17 12.44
CA ILE A 11 61.96 -39.18 13.38
C ILE A 11 61.63 -37.87 12.66
N LEU A 12 62.50 -37.39 11.76
CA LEU A 12 62.25 -36.20 10.94
C LEU A 12 61.06 -36.38 9.98
N LEU A 13 60.95 -37.54 9.32
CA LEU A 13 59.82 -37.86 8.45
C LEU A 13 58.51 -38.01 9.25
N PHE A 14 58.57 -38.61 10.44
CA PHE A 14 57.41 -38.73 11.33
C PHE A 14 56.94 -37.36 11.83
N LEU A 15 57.87 -36.50 12.31
CA LEU A 15 57.57 -35.13 12.71
C LEU A 15 57.09 -34.27 11.53
N TYR A 16 57.67 -34.44 10.34
CA TYR A 16 57.22 -33.76 9.13
C TYR A 16 55.80 -34.20 8.74
N GLN A 17 55.49 -35.49 8.85
CA GLN A 17 54.16 -36.03 8.58
C GLN A 17 53.14 -35.55 9.61
N GLU A 18 53.49 -35.52 10.90
CA GLU A 18 52.70 -34.93 12.00
C GLU A 18 52.43 -33.43 11.79
N ILE A 19 53.47 -32.66 11.48
CA ILE A 19 53.35 -31.21 11.22
C ILE A 19 52.55 -30.95 9.94
N LYS A 20 52.75 -31.74 8.88
CA LYS A 20 52.00 -31.66 7.62
C LYS A 20 50.53 -32.00 7.86
N ASN A 21 50.24 -33.06 8.62
CA ASN A 21 48.88 -33.44 9.00
C ASN A 21 48.23 -32.38 9.89
N SER A 22 48.93 -31.80 10.87
CA SER A 22 48.45 -30.69 11.70
C SER A 22 48.17 -29.44 10.87
N LYS A 23 49.06 -29.07 9.94
CA LYS A 23 48.85 -27.93 9.02
C LYS A 23 47.68 -28.20 8.05
N ILE A 24 47.53 -29.43 7.56
CA ILE A 24 46.40 -29.84 6.70
C ILE A 24 45.09 -29.82 7.49
N MET A 25 45.06 -30.33 8.72
CA MET A 25 43.89 -30.31 9.60
C MET A 25 43.50 -28.88 9.97
N LYS A 26 44.47 -28.01 10.30
CA LYS A 26 44.23 -26.58 10.55
C LYS A 26 43.72 -25.87 9.31
N ARG A 27 44.26 -26.15 8.12
CA ARG A 27 43.77 -25.58 6.85
C ARG A 27 42.36 -26.06 6.53
N ARG A 28 42.06 -27.35 6.71
CA ARG A 28 40.71 -27.91 6.54
C ARG A 28 39.73 -27.32 7.55
N LEU A 29 40.12 -27.18 8.82
CA LEU A 29 39.32 -26.53 9.86
C LEU A 29 39.07 -25.05 9.52
N CYS A 30 40.09 -24.30 9.11
CA CYS A 30 39.92 -22.91 8.68
C CYS A 30 39.02 -22.81 7.44
N LEU A 31 39.15 -23.70 6.44
CA LEU A 31 38.27 -23.74 5.28
C LEU A 31 36.83 -24.10 5.66
N MET A 32 36.63 -25.03 6.58
CA MET A 32 35.32 -25.39 7.12
C MET A 32 34.70 -24.22 7.90
N LEU A 33 35.48 -23.52 8.73
CA LEU A 33 35.02 -22.33 9.46
C LEU A 33 34.70 -21.17 8.52
N MET A 34 35.49 -20.95 7.47
CA MET A 34 35.19 -19.95 6.43
C MET A 34 33.94 -20.32 5.63
N ALA A 35 33.72 -21.61 5.33
CA ALA A 35 32.52 -22.08 4.66
C ALA A 35 31.28 -21.91 5.56
N VAL A 36 31.37 -22.24 6.85
CA VAL A 36 30.29 -21.99 7.83
C VAL A 36 30.02 -20.48 7.95
N ALA A 37 31.05 -19.65 8.06
CA ALA A 37 30.90 -18.20 8.10
C ALA A 37 30.24 -17.64 6.82
N ALA A 38 30.64 -18.13 5.64
CA ALA A 38 30.01 -17.78 4.37
C ALA A 38 28.53 -18.22 4.31
N PHE A 39 28.18 -19.40 4.85
CA PHE A 39 26.79 -19.86 4.96
C PHE A 39 25.96 -19.01 5.93
N MET A 40 26.56 -18.52 7.03
CA MET A 40 25.86 -17.65 8.00
C MET A 40 25.57 -16.24 7.43
N PHE A 41 26.39 -15.75 6.49
CA PHE A 41 26.14 -14.50 5.76
C PHE A 41 25.05 -14.62 4.67
N VAL A 42 24.62 -15.84 4.32
CA VAL A 42 23.54 -16.11 3.35
C VAL A 42 22.19 -16.28 4.05
N LEU A 43 22.12 -16.20 5.39
CA LEU A 43 20.84 -16.18 6.08
C LEU A 43 20.06 -14.94 5.64
N PRO A 44 18.88 -15.09 5.00
CA PRO A 44 18.07 -13.94 4.65
C PRO A 44 17.74 -13.20 5.96
N ALA A 45 17.91 -11.87 5.94
CA ALA A 45 17.32 -11.01 6.97
C ALA A 45 15.88 -11.47 7.17
N SER A 46 15.54 -11.88 8.40
CA SER A 46 14.27 -12.51 8.75
C SER A 46 13.12 -11.90 7.94
N ALA A 47 12.53 -12.68 7.04
CA ALA A 47 11.40 -12.20 6.26
C ALA A 47 10.24 -12.02 7.23
N PHE A 48 9.97 -10.77 7.62
CA PHE A 48 8.78 -10.46 8.41
C PHE A 48 7.55 -10.81 7.59
N ASP A 49 6.79 -11.78 8.10
CA ASP A 49 5.52 -12.23 7.57
C ASP A 49 4.41 -11.87 8.56
N LEU A 50 3.19 -11.64 8.09
CA LEU A 50 2.04 -11.41 8.97
C LEU A 50 1.55 -12.73 9.62
N GLY A 51 2.17 -13.86 9.29
CA GLY A 51 1.76 -15.19 9.69
C GLY A 51 0.71 -15.75 8.74
N ASP A 52 -0.16 -16.64 9.24
CA ASP A 52 -1.16 -17.29 8.41
C ASP A 52 -2.22 -16.30 7.88
N VAL A 53 -2.21 -16.10 6.56
CA VAL A 53 -3.15 -15.26 5.81
C VAL A 53 -4.60 -15.63 6.10
N ARG A 54 -4.95 -16.92 6.19
CA ARG A 54 -6.33 -17.37 6.44
C ARG A 54 -6.79 -16.95 7.83
N VAL A 55 -5.91 -17.14 8.83
CA VAL A 55 -6.21 -16.76 10.22
C VAL A 55 -6.42 -15.25 10.34
N ASN A 56 -5.51 -14.46 9.77
CA ASN A 56 -5.58 -13.01 9.77
C ASN A 56 -6.84 -12.48 9.03
N ALA A 57 -7.13 -13.04 7.86
CA ALA A 57 -8.31 -12.68 7.07
C ALA A 57 -9.59 -13.02 7.83
N ARG A 58 -9.70 -14.22 8.40
CA ARG A 58 -10.87 -14.64 9.17
C ARG A 58 -11.06 -13.74 10.40
N PHE A 59 -10.00 -13.45 11.14
CA PHE A 59 -10.11 -12.63 12.34
C PHE A 59 -10.58 -11.21 12.02
N LEU A 60 -10.00 -10.57 11.00
CA LEU A 60 -10.45 -9.25 10.56
C LEU A 60 -11.91 -9.27 10.10
N THR A 61 -12.29 -10.30 9.33
CA THR A 61 -13.66 -10.47 8.82
C THR A 61 -14.68 -10.63 9.94
N ASP A 62 -14.36 -11.44 10.94
CA ASP A 62 -15.22 -11.68 12.10
C ASP A 62 -15.52 -10.39 12.88
N ARG A 63 -14.48 -9.58 13.16
CA ARG A 63 -14.65 -8.28 13.83
C ARG A 63 -15.43 -7.30 12.98
N MET A 64 -15.16 -7.25 11.68
CA MET A 64 -15.92 -6.40 10.75
C MET A 64 -17.39 -6.81 10.71
N ALA A 65 -17.70 -8.10 10.62
CA ALA A 65 -19.08 -8.56 10.58
C ALA A 65 -19.85 -8.26 11.87
N PHE A 66 -19.20 -8.44 13.02
CA PHE A 66 -19.79 -8.13 14.32
C PHE A 66 -20.11 -6.64 14.48
N GLU A 67 -19.17 -5.76 14.13
CA GLU A 67 -19.32 -4.32 14.31
C GLU A 67 -20.21 -3.65 13.25
N LEU A 68 -20.18 -4.17 12.03
CA LEU A 68 -20.97 -3.67 10.90
C LEU A 68 -22.32 -4.37 10.75
N LYS A 69 -22.61 -5.36 11.62
CA LYS A 69 -23.88 -6.12 11.66
C LYS A 69 -24.19 -6.81 10.33
N LEU A 70 -23.22 -7.56 9.81
CA LEU A 70 -23.33 -8.21 8.51
C LEU A 70 -24.05 -9.55 8.60
N ASN A 71 -24.72 -9.91 7.50
CA ASN A 71 -25.31 -11.24 7.33
C ASN A 71 -24.28 -12.28 6.85
N GLN A 72 -24.67 -13.56 6.85
CA GLN A 72 -23.78 -14.67 6.52
C GLN A 72 -23.20 -14.59 5.10
N ARG A 73 -23.99 -14.16 4.11
CA ARG A 73 -23.52 -14.02 2.72
C ARG A 73 -22.44 -12.95 2.63
N GLN A 74 -22.69 -11.79 3.23
CA GLN A 74 -21.71 -10.70 3.30
C GLN A 74 -20.45 -11.11 4.05
N TYR A 75 -20.58 -11.83 5.17
CA TYR A 75 -19.44 -12.36 5.93
C TYR A 75 -18.55 -13.27 5.07
N ASN A 76 -19.13 -14.16 4.26
CA ASN A 76 -18.37 -15.04 3.38
C ASN A 76 -17.61 -14.25 2.30
N ASP A 77 -18.28 -13.33 1.59
CA ASP A 77 -17.64 -12.49 0.56
C ASP A 77 -16.57 -11.57 1.17
N LEU A 78 -16.82 -11.07 2.39
CA LEU A 78 -15.88 -10.24 3.13
C LEU A 78 -14.60 -11.00 3.48
N TYR A 79 -14.70 -12.29 3.81
CA TYR A 79 -13.55 -13.14 4.07
C TYR A 79 -12.65 -13.25 2.85
N GLU A 80 -13.22 -13.48 1.68
CA GLU A 80 -12.48 -13.61 0.43
C GLU A 80 -11.76 -12.30 0.05
N ILE A 81 -12.44 -11.16 0.18
CA ILE A 81 -11.84 -9.83 -0.04
C ILE A 81 -10.67 -9.58 0.92
N ASN A 82 -10.84 -9.90 2.21
CA ASN A 82 -9.78 -9.74 3.20
C ASN A 82 -8.62 -10.73 2.96
N PHE A 83 -8.92 -11.96 2.54
CA PHE A 83 -7.92 -12.95 2.16
C PHE A 83 -7.08 -12.46 0.99
N ASP A 84 -7.72 -11.97 -0.08
CA ASP A 84 -7.03 -11.44 -1.26
C ASP A 84 -6.11 -10.29 -0.90
N PHE A 85 -6.58 -9.36 -0.05
CA PHE A 85 -5.75 -8.27 0.45
C PHE A 85 -4.51 -8.77 1.19
N PHE A 86 -4.67 -9.62 2.21
CA PHE A 86 -3.54 -10.12 3.00
C PHE A 86 -2.58 -10.93 2.12
N ASN A 87 -3.10 -11.80 1.26
CA ASN A 87 -2.31 -12.62 0.35
C ASN A 87 -1.47 -11.75 -0.62
N ASN A 88 -2.06 -10.67 -1.14
CA ASN A 88 -1.38 -9.77 -2.07
C ASN A 88 -0.36 -8.85 -1.39
N VAL A 89 -0.59 -8.46 -0.13
CA VAL A 89 0.34 -7.62 0.64
C VAL A 89 1.49 -8.46 1.21
N ASN A 90 1.28 -9.76 1.46
CA ASN A 90 2.24 -10.63 2.13
C ASN A 90 3.69 -10.55 1.59
N PRO A 91 3.91 -10.60 0.26
CA PRO A 91 5.26 -10.53 -0.31
C PRO A 91 5.99 -9.21 -0.01
N TYR A 92 5.26 -8.15 0.34
CA TYR A 92 5.80 -6.82 0.57
C TYR A 92 6.03 -6.50 2.04
N VAL A 93 5.59 -7.34 2.99
CA VAL A 93 5.56 -7.02 4.43
C VAL A 93 6.93 -6.64 5.00
N SER A 94 7.99 -7.36 4.64
CA SER A 94 9.37 -7.07 5.08
C SER A 94 9.94 -5.76 4.51
N ALA A 95 9.59 -5.42 3.27
CA ALA A 95 9.98 -4.13 2.66
C ALA A 95 9.12 -2.97 3.16
N LEU A 96 7.83 -3.25 3.41
CA LEU A 96 6.85 -2.33 3.97
C LEU A 96 7.23 -1.90 5.38
N SER A 97 7.75 -2.84 6.19
CA SER A 97 8.18 -2.53 7.56
C SER A 97 9.34 -1.53 7.60
N ARG A 98 10.16 -1.47 6.54
CA ARG A 98 11.27 -0.52 6.36
C ARG A 98 10.90 0.74 5.58
N ALA A 99 9.59 0.96 5.36
CA ALA A 99 9.06 2.11 4.62
C ALA A 99 9.66 2.26 3.21
N GLU A 100 9.90 1.15 2.51
CA GLU A 100 10.33 1.20 1.11
C GLU A 100 9.19 1.74 0.22
N ALA A 101 9.50 2.77 -0.59
CA ALA A 101 8.51 3.43 -1.45
C ALA A 101 7.72 2.45 -2.33
N ARG A 102 8.41 1.49 -2.98
CA ARG A 102 7.74 0.49 -3.85
C ARG A 102 6.78 -0.43 -3.07
N ALA A 103 7.15 -0.81 -1.85
CA ALA A 103 6.30 -1.64 -1.01
C ALA A 103 5.09 -0.86 -0.50
N MET A 104 5.27 0.42 -0.15
CA MET A 104 4.17 1.32 0.21
C MET A 104 3.21 1.53 -0.97
N ASP A 105 3.72 1.76 -2.18
CA ASP A 105 2.89 1.91 -3.38
C ASP A 105 2.07 0.64 -3.66
N ALA A 106 2.69 -0.53 -3.56
CA ALA A 106 2.00 -1.81 -3.69
C ALA A 106 0.92 -1.99 -2.62
N TYR A 107 1.25 -1.73 -1.35
CA TYR A 107 0.32 -1.79 -0.23
C TYR A 107 -0.91 -0.91 -0.48
N TYR A 108 -0.71 0.37 -0.80
CA TYR A 108 -1.83 1.29 -1.00
C TYR A 108 -2.68 0.96 -2.21
N ARG A 109 -2.09 0.41 -3.27
CA ARG A 109 -2.86 -0.13 -4.39
C ARG A 109 -3.78 -1.26 -3.95
N TYR A 110 -3.26 -2.26 -3.24
CA TYR A 110 -4.08 -3.38 -2.76
C TYR A 110 -5.09 -2.97 -1.69
N LEU A 111 -4.74 -1.99 -0.85
CA LEU A 111 -5.66 -1.40 0.12
C LEU A 111 -6.83 -0.71 -0.56
N ASP A 112 -6.55 0.12 -1.57
CA ASP A 112 -7.58 0.81 -2.35
C ASP A 112 -8.45 -0.18 -3.14
N GLU A 113 -7.87 -1.23 -3.73
CA GLU A 113 -8.60 -2.32 -4.40
C GLU A 113 -9.54 -3.05 -3.44
N ARG A 114 -9.03 -3.48 -2.28
CA ARG A 114 -9.82 -4.10 -1.21
C ARG A 114 -10.98 -3.21 -0.79
N ASN A 115 -10.68 -1.93 -0.49
CA ASN A 115 -11.68 -0.99 -0.01
C ASN A 115 -12.74 -0.71 -1.10
N ASP A 116 -12.35 -0.68 -2.39
CA ASP A 116 -13.30 -0.62 -3.51
C ASP A 116 -14.19 -1.87 -3.58
N ASP A 117 -13.63 -3.07 -3.44
CA ASP A 117 -14.37 -4.33 -3.48
C ASP A 117 -15.42 -4.40 -2.35
N LEU A 118 -15.04 -3.96 -1.14
CA LEU A 118 -15.93 -3.90 0.01
C LEU A 118 -17.17 -3.03 -0.22
N ARG A 119 -17.12 -2.03 -1.09
CA ARG A 119 -18.27 -1.14 -1.33
C ARG A 119 -19.45 -1.86 -1.99
N TRP A 120 -19.16 -2.94 -2.72
CA TRP A 120 -20.17 -3.76 -3.39
C TRP A 120 -20.78 -4.78 -2.43
N VAL A 121 -20.06 -5.20 -1.39
CA VAL A 121 -20.56 -6.17 -0.40
C VAL A 121 -21.28 -5.49 0.76
N LEU A 122 -20.80 -4.32 1.19
CA LEU A 122 -21.33 -3.59 2.33
C LEU A 122 -22.48 -2.65 1.94
N PRO A 123 -23.58 -2.60 2.71
CA PRO A 123 -24.60 -1.57 2.56
C PRO A 123 -23.99 -0.18 2.76
N SER A 124 -24.53 0.84 2.09
CA SER A 124 -23.95 2.19 2.13
C SER A 124 -23.70 2.71 3.56
N ALA A 125 -24.58 2.45 4.52
CA ALA A 125 -24.37 2.86 5.92
C ALA A 125 -23.21 2.10 6.59
N ALA A 126 -23.13 0.78 6.37
CA ALA A 126 -22.03 -0.03 6.89
C ALA A 126 -20.70 0.35 6.26
N TYR A 127 -20.67 0.71 4.98
CA TYR A 127 -19.47 1.16 4.30
C TYR A 127 -18.97 2.51 4.84
N VAL A 128 -19.87 3.46 5.11
CA VAL A 128 -19.53 4.72 5.77
C VAL A 128 -18.94 4.49 7.16
N LYS A 129 -19.57 3.60 7.96
CA LYS A 129 -19.03 3.19 9.26
C LYS A 129 -17.65 2.54 9.12
N PHE A 130 -17.49 1.61 8.18
CA PHE A 130 -16.21 0.97 7.88
C PHE A 130 -15.09 1.98 7.61
N MET A 131 -15.32 3.01 6.80
CA MET A 131 -14.32 4.05 6.52
C MET A 131 -13.91 4.87 7.74
N SER A 132 -14.80 4.99 8.74
CA SER A 132 -14.51 5.70 9.99
C SER A 132 -13.72 4.86 11.00
N ILE A 133 -13.58 3.54 10.77
CA ILE A 133 -12.91 2.62 11.69
C ILE A 133 -11.51 2.30 11.15
N ASP A 134 -10.51 2.97 11.70
CA ASP A 134 -9.12 2.88 11.22
C ASP A 134 -8.58 1.45 11.15
N TYR A 135 -8.87 0.63 12.16
CA TYR A 135 -8.38 -0.75 12.19
C TYR A 135 -9.07 -1.69 11.20
N PHE A 136 -10.16 -1.26 10.55
CA PHE A 136 -10.75 -1.93 9.40
C PHE A 136 -10.33 -1.29 8.08
N PHE A 137 -10.36 0.04 8.00
CA PHE A 137 -10.10 0.78 6.77
C PHE A 137 -8.62 0.73 6.36
N ARG A 138 -7.70 0.68 7.33
CA ARG A 138 -6.24 0.62 7.15
C ARG A 138 -5.65 -0.49 8.03
N PRO A 139 -5.86 -1.77 7.70
CA PRO A 139 -5.67 -2.87 8.63
C PRO A 139 -4.20 -3.15 9.02
N ILE A 140 -3.21 -2.59 8.32
CA ILE A 140 -1.77 -2.84 8.58
C ILE A 140 -1.08 -1.50 8.82
N TYR A 141 -0.13 -1.50 9.74
CA TYR A 141 0.77 -0.37 10.02
C TYR A 141 2.15 -0.91 10.44
N ALA A 142 3.18 -0.09 10.39
CA ALA A 142 4.51 -0.46 10.87
C ALA A 142 5.03 0.47 11.97
N VAL A 143 5.71 -0.12 12.95
CA VAL A 143 6.45 0.58 14.01
C VAL A 143 7.72 -0.22 14.27
N ASN A 144 8.86 0.46 14.46
CA ASN A 144 10.15 -0.16 14.77
C ASN A 144 10.54 -1.29 13.80
N ASN A 145 10.36 -1.06 12.49
CA ASN A 145 10.62 -2.04 11.43
C ASN A 145 9.81 -3.35 11.52
N VAL A 146 8.68 -3.34 12.22
CA VAL A 146 7.75 -4.47 12.31
C VAL A 146 6.36 -4.06 11.85
N CYS A 147 5.75 -4.85 10.97
CA CYS A 147 4.36 -4.68 10.55
C CYS A 147 3.42 -5.34 11.56
N TYR A 148 2.28 -4.70 11.79
CA TYR A 148 1.25 -5.14 12.72
C TYR A 148 -0.13 -5.02 12.09
N ILE A 149 -1.02 -5.93 12.44
CA ILE A 149 -2.44 -5.84 12.08
C ILE A 149 -3.17 -5.03 13.16
N ARG A 150 -3.79 -3.91 12.78
CA ARG A 150 -4.42 -2.95 13.71
C ARG A 150 -5.51 -3.57 14.57
N VAL A 151 -6.30 -4.49 14.02
CA VAL A 151 -7.44 -5.10 14.73
C VAL A 151 -7.01 -5.86 16.00
N TYR A 152 -5.78 -6.39 16.04
CA TYR A 152 -5.26 -7.09 17.23
C TYR A 152 -4.98 -6.18 18.43
N LYS A 153 -4.89 -4.86 18.23
CA LYS A 153 -4.80 -3.90 19.35
C LYS A 153 -6.15 -3.68 20.04
N VAL A 154 -7.25 -3.83 19.29
CA VAL A 154 -8.61 -3.60 19.78
C VAL A 154 -9.19 -4.88 20.35
N TYR A 155 -8.87 -6.03 19.73
CA TYR A 155 -9.33 -7.34 20.16
C TYR A 155 -8.13 -8.23 20.55
N PRO A 156 -7.72 -8.22 21.84
CA PRO A 156 -6.54 -8.95 22.29
C PRO A 156 -6.76 -10.47 22.31
N ASP A 157 -7.98 -10.93 22.59
CA ASP A 157 -8.31 -12.35 22.49
C ASP A 157 -8.47 -12.75 21.01
N ARG A 158 -7.46 -13.45 20.51
CA ARG A 158 -7.38 -13.94 19.14
C ARG A 158 -8.09 -15.28 18.92
N ARG A 159 -8.57 -15.93 19.98
CA ARG A 159 -9.20 -17.25 19.92
C ARG A 159 -10.73 -17.15 19.86
N PHE A 160 -11.28 -16.02 20.30
CA PHE A 160 -12.70 -15.76 20.29
C PHE A 160 -13.21 -15.31 18.90
N PHE A 161 -14.26 -15.96 18.39
CA PHE A 161 -14.94 -15.61 17.14
C PHE A 161 -16.45 -15.48 17.38
N TYR A 162 -17.05 -14.44 16.81
CA TYR A 162 -18.51 -14.22 16.85
C TYR A 162 -19.25 -15.08 15.81
N TYR A 163 -18.58 -15.41 14.70
CA TYR A 163 -19.13 -16.15 13.58
C TYR A 163 -18.39 -17.49 13.38
N GLY A 164 -19.11 -18.44 12.78
CA GLY A 164 -18.53 -19.71 12.32
C GLY A 164 -17.48 -19.52 11.23
N LEU A 165 -16.86 -20.63 10.82
CA LEU A 165 -15.92 -20.62 9.71
C LEU A 165 -16.61 -20.12 8.41
N PRO A 166 -15.97 -19.21 7.65
CA PRO A 166 -16.43 -18.87 6.31
C PRO A 166 -16.53 -20.13 5.44
N VAL A 167 -17.53 -20.18 4.55
CA VAL A 167 -17.82 -21.36 3.72
C VAL A 167 -16.60 -21.84 2.93
N HIS A 168 -15.80 -20.91 2.40
CA HIS A 168 -14.61 -21.22 1.60
C HIS A 168 -13.30 -21.04 2.38
N TYR A 169 -13.33 -21.15 3.71
CA TYR A 169 -12.14 -20.96 4.55
C TYR A 169 -10.96 -21.82 4.12
N TYR A 170 -11.18 -23.12 3.85
CA TYR A 170 -10.12 -24.07 3.48
C TYR A 170 -9.84 -24.13 1.97
N SER A 171 -10.83 -23.81 1.13
CA SER A 171 -10.75 -24.02 -0.32
C SER A 171 -10.43 -22.76 -1.11
N TYR A 172 -10.69 -21.56 -0.57
CA TYR A 172 -10.44 -20.31 -1.29
C TYR A 172 -8.94 -20.10 -1.53
N LYS A 173 -8.59 -19.74 -2.78
CA LYS A 173 -7.21 -19.51 -3.25
C LYS A 173 -7.08 -18.22 -4.07
N GLY A 174 -8.00 -17.27 -3.85
CA GLY A 174 -7.95 -15.95 -4.48
C GLY A 174 -8.67 -15.81 -5.82
N ALA A 175 -9.59 -16.71 -6.14
CA ALA A 175 -10.31 -16.71 -7.42
C ALA A 175 -11.08 -15.41 -7.70
N HIS A 176 -11.48 -14.65 -6.68
CA HIS A 176 -12.18 -13.36 -6.82
C HIS A 176 -11.24 -12.15 -6.78
N GLY A 177 -9.94 -12.37 -6.61
CA GLY A 177 -8.94 -11.32 -6.61
C GLY A 177 -8.82 -10.62 -7.97
N ARG A 178 -8.45 -9.34 -7.95
CA ARG A 178 -8.31 -8.48 -9.13
C ARG A 178 -7.43 -9.09 -10.22
N VAL A 179 -6.33 -9.74 -9.82
CA VAL A 179 -5.37 -10.41 -10.71
C VAL A 179 -6.07 -11.49 -11.55
N HIS A 180 -6.98 -12.25 -10.96
CA HIS A 180 -7.73 -13.31 -11.63
C HIS A 180 -8.96 -12.80 -12.39
N CYS A 181 -9.37 -11.56 -12.13
CA CYS A 181 -10.54 -10.92 -12.73
C CYS A 181 -10.19 -9.82 -13.73
N GLY A 182 -8.98 -9.85 -14.32
CA GLY A 182 -8.55 -8.90 -15.35
C GLY A 182 -8.45 -7.45 -14.85
N GLY A 183 -8.11 -7.26 -13.58
CA GLY A 183 -8.04 -5.94 -12.92
C GLY A 183 -9.40 -5.36 -12.50
N ILE A 184 -10.49 -6.04 -12.82
CA ILE A 184 -11.86 -5.59 -12.52
C ILE A 184 -12.35 -6.26 -11.24
N SER A 185 -13.13 -5.52 -10.44
CA SER A 185 -13.80 -6.05 -9.24
C SER A 185 -14.76 -7.19 -9.62
N TYR A 186 -14.51 -8.39 -9.08
CA TYR A 186 -15.46 -9.51 -9.14
C TYR A 186 -16.81 -9.12 -8.55
N TYR A 187 -16.79 -8.46 -7.39
CA TYR A 187 -17.98 -8.08 -6.63
C TYR A 187 -18.79 -7.02 -7.36
N LYS A 188 -18.17 -6.07 -8.07
CA LYS A 188 -18.88 -5.13 -8.95
C LYS A 188 -19.64 -5.84 -10.05
N LYS A 189 -19.00 -6.79 -10.74
CA LYS A 189 -19.58 -7.52 -11.87
C LYS A 189 -20.79 -8.36 -11.43
N ASN A 190 -20.71 -8.94 -10.23
CA ASN A 190 -21.74 -9.84 -9.69
C ASN A 190 -22.68 -9.18 -8.68
N PHE A 191 -22.49 -7.91 -8.35
CA PHE A 191 -23.22 -7.18 -7.32
C PHE A 191 -24.74 -7.34 -7.45
N LYS A 192 -25.27 -7.04 -8.63
CA LYS A 192 -26.72 -7.11 -8.90
C LYS A 192 -27.32 -8.51 -8.73
N LYS A 193 -26.49 -9.56 -8.79
CA LYS A 193 -26.93 -10.95 -8.60
C LYS A 193 -26.96 -11.36 -7.12
N HIS A 194 -26.14 -10.73 -6.28
CA HIS A 194 -25.94 -11.13 -4.89
C HIS A 194 -26.61 -10.18 -3.89
N TYR A 195 -26.75 -8.91 -4.25
CA TYR A 195 -27.13 -7.86 -3.32
C TYR A 195 -28.13 -6.89 -3.93
N ASN A 196 -29.14 -6.56 -3.14
CA ASN A 196 -30.14 -5.55 -3.46
C ASN A 196 -30.14 -4.48 -2.35
N HIS A 197 -29.06 -3.71 -2.26
CA HIS A 197 -28.93 -2.59 -1.32
C HIS A 197 -28.25 -1.38 -1.96
N LYS A 198 -28.37 -0.21 -1.34
CA LYS A 198 -27.64 0.99 -1.79
C LYS A 198 -26.13 0.78 -1.63
N VAL A 199 -25.39 1.10 -2.68
CA VAL A 199 -23.91 1.07 -2.75
C VAL A 199 -23.38 2.46 -2.46
N TYR A 200 -22.25 2.56 -1.76
CA TYR A 200 -21.57 3.84 -1.56
C TYR A 200 -20.93 4.35 -2.87
N VAL A 201 -21.14 5.62 -3.21
CA VAL A 201 -20.69 6.24 -4.48
C VAL A 201 -19.55 7.26 -4.29
N GLY A 202 -19.14 7.52 -3.05
CA GLY A 202 -18.07 8.49 -2.76
C GLY A 202 -16.65 7.92 -2.94
N HIS A 203 -15.66 8.64 -2.41
CA HIS A 203 -14.26 8.23 -2.47
C HIS A 203 -13.99 7.07 -1.50
N TYR A 204 -13.42 5.98 -2.03
CA TYR A 204 -13.03 4.78 -1.28
C TYR A 204 -11.54 4.71 -0.95
N GLN A 205 -10.74 5.55 -1.62
CA GLN A 205 -9.29 5.52 -1.51
C GLN A 205 -8.82 6.17 -0.22
N CYS A 206 -7.76 5.62 0.37
CA CYS A 206 -7.09 6.30 1.47
C CYS A 206 -6.48 7.61 0.95
N ARG A 207 -6.80 8.73 1.60
CA ARG A 207 -6.29 10.05 1.18
C ARG A 207 -4.75 10.06 1.22
N PRO A 208 -4.07 10.54 0.17
CA PRO A 208 -2.61 10.53 0.09
C PRO A 208 -1.92 11.15 1.31
N GLU A 209 -2.53 12.15 1.93
CA GLU A 209 -1.99 12.84 3.11
C GLU A 209 -1.92 11.93 4.34
N TYR A 210 -2.83 10.96 4.46
CA TYR A 210 -2.87 10.03 5.60
C TYR A 210 -1.97 8.80 5.41
N ARG A 211 -1.53 8.52 4.18
CA ARG A 211 -0.73 7.34 3.84
C ARG A 211 0.64 7.29 4.55
N PRO A 212 1.45 8.37 4.58
CA PRO A 212 2.75 8.32 5.24
C PRO A 212 2.69 7.99 6.74
N HIS A 213 1.56 8.24 7.40
CA HIS A 213 1.42 7.99 8.84
C HIS A 213 1.30 6.51 9.21
N ASP A 214 0.99 5.62 8.27
CA ASP A 214 0.86 4.19 8.57
C ASP A 214 2.23 3.47 8.66
N PHE A 215 3.26 3.98 8.00
CA PHE A 215 4.57 3.32 7.87
C PHE A 215 5.77 4.24 8.16
N GLY A 216 5.53 5.51 8.51
CA GLY A 216 6.58 6.52 8.61
C GLY A 216 6.88 7.17 7.25
N ARG A 217 7.78 8.17 7.25
CA ARG A 217 8.19 8.81 5.98
C ARG A 217 8.95 7.78 5.13
N PRO A 218 8.61 7.63 3.84
CA PRO A 218 9.35 6.73 2.96
C PRO A 218 10.82 7.13 2.96
N ASN A 219 11.70 6.14 3.11
CA ASN A 219 13.12 6.38 2.91
C ASN A 219 13.31 6.91 1.48
N PRO A 220 14.09 7.98 1.25
CA PRO A 220 14.31 8.49 -0.08
C PRO A 220 14.82 7.35 -0.97
N ALA A 221 14.10 7.08 -2.06
CA ALA A 221 14.51 6.09 -3.04
C ALA A 221 15.96 6.37 -3.42
N VAL A 222 16.83 5.36 -3.26
CA VAL A 222 18.22 5.44 -3.72
C VAL A 222 18.15 5.74 -5.22
N LYS A 223 18.37 7.00 -5.59
CA LYS A 223 18.46 7.40 -6.99
C LYS A 223 19.62 6.59 -7.56
N PRO A 224 19.44 5.89 -8.71
CA PRO A 224 20.60 5.34 -9.41
C PRO A 224 21.58 6.48 -9.65
N SER A 225 22.87 6.22 -9.39
CA SER A 225 23.94 7.19 -9.56
C SER A 225 23.79 7.86 -10.93
N ARG A 226 23.63 9.19 -10.95
CA ARG A 226 23.64 9.93 -12.21
C ARG A 226 24.95 9.60 -12.94
N PRO A 227 24.92 9.29 -14.25
CA PRO A 227 26.14 9.25 -15.04
C PRO A 227 26.85 10.60 -14.87
N VAL A 228 28.11 10.57 -14.47
CA VAL A 228 28.94 11.78 -14.36
C VAL A 228 29.02 12.39 -15.76
N CYS A 229 28.36 13.54 -15.97
CA CYS A 229 28.57 14.30 -17.20
C CYS A 229 30.01 14.84 -17.21
N PRO A 230 30.73 14.82 -18.34
CA PRO A 230 32.03 15.45 -18.45
C PRO A 230 31.93 16.97 -18.21
N PRO A 231 32.98 17.61 -17.68
CA PRO A 231 32.95 19.04 -17.34
C PRO A 231 32.74 19.90 -18.60
N ALA A 232 31.84 20.88 -18.48
CA ALA A 232 31.58 21.88 -19.52
C ALA A 232 32.79 22.81 -19.73
N LYS A 233 33.05 23.19 -20.99
CA LYS A 233 34.11 24.13 -21.39
C LYS A 233 33.92 25.51 -20.75
N PRO A 234 35.01 26.28 -20.49
CA PRO A 234 34.92 27.59 -19.84
C PRO A 234 34.25 28.65 -20.72
N LEU A 235 33.42 29.50 -20.11
CA LEU A 235 32.85 30.70 -20.75
C LEU A 235 33.90 31.84 -20.87
N PRO A 236 33.80 32.72 -21.88
CA PRO A 236 34.71 33.85 -22.10
C PRO A 236 34.43 35.05 -21.15
N PRO A 237 35.40 35.96 -20.97
CA PRO A 237 35.38 36.95 -19.89
C PRO A 237 34.51 38.18 -20.16
N THR A 238 33.83 38.65 -19.11
CA THR A 238 33.02 39.87 -19.02
C THR A 238 33.90 41.13 -19.00
N LYS A 239 33.51 42.16 -19.78
CA LYS A 239 34.07 43.53 -19.74
C LYS A 239 33.32 44.42 -18.73
N PRO A 240 33.96 45.50 -18.21
CA PRO A 240 33.56 46.18 -16.98
C PRO A 240 32.45 47.23 -17.16
N VAL A 241 31.72 47.44 -16.05
CA VAL A 241 30.58 48.36 -15.88
C VAL A 241 31.05 49.82 -15.71
N ARG A 242 30.30 50.77 -16.27
CA ARG A 242 30.26 52.19 -15.84
C ARG A 242 28.80 52.70 -15.77
N PRO A 243 28.52 53.75 -14.97
CA PRO A 243 27.31 53.79 -14.16
C PRO A 243 26.41 55.03 -14.41
N ASN A 244 25.24 54.98 -13.75
CA ASN A 244 24.36 56.08 -13.33
C ASN A 244 23.20 56.53 -14.25
N LYS A 245 21.99 56.07 -13.87
CA LYS A 245 20.85 56.96 -13.56
C LYS A 245 20.02 56.37 -12.39
N PRO A 246 19.35 57.21 -11.58
CA PRO A 246 19.00 56.89 -10.18
C PRO A 246 17.71 56.07 -10.04
N VAL A 247 17.72 55.12 -9.10
CA VAL A 247 16.54 54.35 -8.66
C VAL A 247 16.06 54.93 -7.31
N PRO A 248 14.74 55.08 -7.05
CA PRO A 248 14.19 55.62 -5.81
C PRO A 248 14.37 54.68 -4.59
N PRO A 249 14.19 55.16 -3.34
CA PRO A 249 14.64 54.47 -2.14
C PRO A 249 13.84 53.22 -1.77
N SER A 250 14.49 52.33 -1.04
CA SER A 250 13.97 51.09 -0.49
C SER A 250 12.77 51.33 0.43
N VAL A 251 11.58 50.98 -0.05
CA VAL A 251 10.42 50.74 0.80
C VAL A 251 10.23 49.24 0.90
N THR A 252 10.46 48.71 2.11
CA THR A 252 10.05 47.39 2.56
C THR A 252 8.59 47.14 2.17
N ARG A 253 8.31 46.13 1.34
CA ARG A 253 6.94 45.70 1.03
C ARG A 253 6.77 44.21 1.36
N PRO A 254 5.64 43.82 2.00
CA PRO A 254 5.56 42.69 2.93
C PRO A 254 5.18 41.37 2.22
N PRO A 255 5.00 40.22 2.91
CA PRO A 255 4.99 38.91 2.28
C PRO A 255 3.79 38.73 1.35
N LYS A 256 3.99 38.00 0.25
CA LYS A 256 2.95 37.69 -0.73
C LYS A 256 1.93 36.74 -0.08
N HIS A 257 0.85 37.32 0.42
CA HIS A 257 -0.27 36.62 1.02
C HIS A 257 -1.03 35.81 -0.05
N ASP A 258 -1.42 34.59 0.31
CA ASP A 258 -2.35 33.71 -0.39
C ASP A 258 -3.71 34.40 -0.57
N HIS A 259 -4.02 34.87 -1.77
CA HIS A 259 -5.40 35.12 -2.21
C HIS A 259 -5.49 34.92 -3.72
N ASP A 260 -5.53 33.65 -4.15
CA ASP A 260 -5.90 33.28 -5.53
C ASP A 260 -6.62 31.92 -5.58
N LYS A 261 -7.42 31.64 -4.55
CA LYS A 261 -8.30 30.45 -4.49
C LYS A 261 -9.79 30.77 -4.38
N HIS A 262 -10.18 32.01 -4.08
CA HIS A 262 -11.59 32.38 -3.94
C HIS A 262 -12.29 32.68 -5.27
N ASP A 263 -11.58 33.30 -6.24
CA ASP A 263 -12.18 33.67 -7.54
C ASP A 263 -12.55 32.46 -8.41
N ARG A 264 -11.87 31.32 -8.21
CA ARG A 264 -12.18 30.08 -8.93
C ARG A 264 -13.45 29.40 -8.40
N TYR A 265 -13.81 29.61 -7.13
CA TYR A 265 -15.02 29.05 -6.54
C TYR A 265 -16.27 29.87 -6.92
N GLU A 266 -16.20 31.20 -6.89
CA GLU A 266 -17.35 32.05 -7.28
C GLU A 266 -17.72 31.91 -8.76
N ARG A 267 -16.72 31.75 -9.65
CA ARG A 267 -16.99 31.51 -11.08
C ARG A 267 -17.66 30.16 -11.34
N HIS A 268 -17.46 29.17 -10.46
CA HIS A 268 -18.08 27.84 -10.56
C HIS A 268 -19.49 27.78 -9.94
N GLU A 269 -19.73 28.54 -8.88
CA GLU A 269 -21.06 28.75 -8.26
C GLU A 269 -21.99 29.51 -9.21
N ASN A 270 -21.57 30.66 -9.75
CA ASN A 270 -22.38 31.42 -10.71
C ASN A 270 -22.71 30.62 -11.98
N ARG A 271 -21.79 29.76 -12.44
CA ARG A 271 -22.05 28.87 -13.59
C ARG A 271 -23.02 27.72 -13.26
N LYS A 272 -23.11 27.29 -12.00
CA LYS A 272 -24.09 26.30 -11.53
C LYS A 272 -25.46 26.92 -11.33
N GLU A 273 -25.55 28.13 -10.79
CA GLU A 273 -26.82 28.85 -10.66
C GLU A 273 -27.44 29.18 -12.01
N VAL A 274 -26.66 29.69 -12.98
CA VAL A 274 -27.15 29.98 -14.34
C VAL A 274 -27.62 28.70 -15.07
N ARG A 275 -27.02 27.54 -14.80
CA ARG A 275 -27.51 26.25 -15.34
C ARG A 275 -28.80 25.80 -14.66
N LYS A 276 -28.92 26.00 -13.35
CA LYS A 276 -30.10 25.60 -12.57
C LYS A 276 -31.32 26.48 -12.84
N SER A 277 -31.12 27.78 -13.13
CA SER A 277 -32.19 28.69 -13.54
C SER A 277 -32.69 28.36 -14.95
N LYS A 278 -31.79 28.08 -15.90
CA LYS A 278 -32.15 27.67 -17.27
C LYS A 278 -32.95 26.36 -17.32
N GLU A 279 -32.56 25.37 -16.51
CA GLU A 279 -33.25 24.07 -16.41
C GLU A 279 -34.63 24.18 -15.73
N ARG A 280 -34.84 25.17 -14.85
CA ARG A 280 -36.15 25.44 -14.23
C ARG A 280 -37.12 26.14 -15.19
N THR A 281 -36.64 27.04 -16.04
CA THR A 281 -37.47 27.67 -17.09
C THR A 281 -37.92 26.67 -18.15
N ASP A 282 -37.06 25.75 -18.59
CA ASP A 282 -37.40 24.74 -19.60
C ASP A 282 -38.40 23.69 -19.07
N ARG A 283 -38.34 23.35 -17.78
CA ARG A 283 -39.34 22.45 -17.17
C ARG A 283 -40.71 23.12 -16.99
N SER A 284 -40.75 24.45 -16.85
CA SER A 284 -42.02 25.20 -16.72
C SER A 284 -42.73 25.34 -18.08
N SER A 285 -41.99 25.61 -19.16
CA SER A 285 -42.55 25.72 -20.52
C SER A 285 -43.05 24.36 -21.04
N THR A 286 -42.33 23.27 -20.76
CA THR A 286 -42.72 21.91 -21.16
C THR A 286 -43.99 21.42 -20.44
N ARG A 287 -44.22 21.87 -19.19
CA ARG A 287 -45.39 21.47 -18.40
C ARG A 287 -46.67 22.20 -18.84
N LYS A 288 -46.58 23.49 -19.20
CA LYS A 288 -47.70 24.25 -19.78
C LYS A 288 -48.13 23.77 -21.17
N SER A 289 -47.19 23.29 -21.99
CA SER A 289 -47.48 22.72 -23.32
C SER A 289 -48.24 21.40 -23.23
N ARG A 290 -47.85 20.50 -22.30
CA ARG A 290 -48.53 19.20 -22.11
C ARG A 290 -49.95 19.32 -21.54
N GLU A 291 -50.21 20.33 -20.72
CA GLU A 291 -51.53 20.56 -20.13
C GLU A 291 -52.51 21.18 -21.16
N SER A 292 -51.98 21.93 -22.13
CA SER A 292 -52.77 22.48 -23.25
C SER A 292 -53.13 21.42 -24.31
N SER A 293 -52.21 20.51 -24.64
CA SER A 293 -52.51 19.39 -25.55
C SER A 293 -53.43 18.33 -24.93
N SER A 294 -53.46 18.21 -23.60
CA SER A 294 -54.37 17.29 -22.89
C SER A 294 -55.84 17.75 -22.89
N ARG A 295 -56.11 19.03 -23.13
CA ARG A 295 -57.50 19.55 -23.20
C ARG A 295 -58.12 19.40 -24.59
N ILE A 296 -57.32 19.37 -25.65
CA ILE A 296 -57.82 19.30 -27.04
C ILE A 296 -58.24 17.87 -27.44
N VAL A 297 -57.77 16.83 -26.73
CA VAL A 297 -58.10 15.42 -27.06
C VAL A 297 -59.35 14.91 -26.30
N ARG A 298 -60.07 15.77 -25.58
CA ARG A 298 -61.31 15.41 -24.86
C ARG A 298 -62.59 16.04 -25.42
N GLU A 299 -62.52 16.73 -26.56
CA GLU A 299 -63.69 17.36 -27.22
C GLU A 299 -63.85 16.99 -28.71
N LEU A 300 -63.39 15.80 -29.12
CA LEU A 300 -63.76 15.15 -30.38
C LEU A 300 -64.23 13.72 -30.09
#